data_AF-A0A939XUW1-F1
#
_entry.id   AF-A0A939XUW1-F1
#
_cell.length_a   1.000
_cell.length_b   1.000
_cell.length_c   1.000
_cell.angle_alpha   90.00
_cell.angle_beta   90.00
_cell.angle_gamma   90.00
#
_symmetry.space_group_name_H-M   'P 1'
#
loop_
_entity.id
_entity.type
_entity.pdbx_description
1 polymer ?
#
loop_
_entity_poly.entity_id
_entity_poly.type
_entity_poly.pdbx_seq_one_letter_code
_entity_poly.pdbx_strand_id
1 'polypeptide(L)'
;MIKDPLKIGWKKKLAFSLFDRLRHNEAKTHELRYLFWECTLRCTLNCLHCGSDCKQMANVPDMPVEDFIGAVKKIVPIVDPNNTMVVFTGGEALVRKDIEKAGIELYKMGFPWGIVTNGYLMTPERMISLLRAGMRACTVSLDGLKESHNWLRNNPQSFDRAIAAIQLLPKTDLRYDVVTCVNNRNFDELPQIKQMLIDLGIKEWRIFTIFPVGRAASNPELQLPDDKFKAVFDFIEETRKEGKILTSYGCEGFLGDYESRVRDSLFFCRAGINVGSILVDGSISACPDLRDRFIQGNIYKDDFAEVWQNKYQIMRDRSWAKTGICKDCEFFKHCEGNGLHLRNEETNELAFCHLKRIVNGAQHNP
;
A
#
# COMPACT_ATOMS: atom_id res chain seq x y z
N MET A 1 19.96 20.51 14.98
CA MET A 1 20.98 19.44 15.03
C MET A 1 20.49 18.28 14.18
N ILE A 2 20.97 18.17 12.94
CA ILE A 2 20.65 17.05 12.06
C ILE A 2 21.26 15.80 12.67
N LYS A 3 20.43 14.89 13.20
CA LYS A 3 20.91 13.57 13.65
C LYS A 3 21.31 12.80 12.40
N ASP A 4 22.56 12.33 12.37
CA ASP A 4 23.03 11.41 11.35
C ASP A 4 22.07 10.20 11.30
N PRO A 5 21.34 9.99 10.19
CA PRO A 5 20.34 8.92 10.09
C PRO A 5 20.96 7.51 10.14
N LEU A 6 22.29 7.39 10.04
CA LEU A 6 23.04 6.14 10.26
C LEU A 6 23.35 5.91 11.76
N LYS A 7 23.34 6.95 12.60
CA LYS A 7 23.59 6.84 14.04
C LYS A 7 22.34 6.46 14.81
N ILE A 8 22.06 5.16 14.82
CA ILE A 8 20.95 4.58 15.57
C ILE A 8 21.33 4.43 17.05
N GLY A 9 20.57 5.06 17.94
CA GLY A 9 20.77 4.96 19.40
C GLY A 9 20.56 3.53 19.93
N TRP A 10 21.23 3.19 21.05
CA TRP A 10 21.24 1.83 21.60
C TRP A 10 19.85 1.24 21.89
N LYS A 11 18.90 2.05 22.40
CA LYS A 11 17.51 1.61 22.64
C LYS A 11 16.84 1.15 21.35
N LYS A 12 17.05 1.89 20.26
CA LYS A 12 16.49 1.57 18.95
C LYS A 12 17.19 0.35 18.31
N LYS A 13 18.51 0.18 18.51
CA LYS A 13 19.21 -1.05 18.14
C LYS A 13 18.62 -2.29 18.83
N LEU A 14 18.30 -2.18 20.13
CA LEU A 14 17.62 -3.26 20.86
C LEU A 14 16.21 -3.53 20.31
N ALA A 15 15.44 -2.48 20.04
CA ALA A 15 14.12 -2.59 19.43
C ALA A 15 14.17 -3.29 18.07
N PHE A 16 15.13 -2.94 17.20
CA PHE A 16 15.35 -3.64 15.93
C PHE A 16 15.70 -5.10 16.14
N SER A 17 16.61 -5.43 17.05
CA SER A 17 16.98 -6.83 17.28
C SER A 17 15.81 -7.67 17.82
N LEU A 18 14.91 -7.09 18.62
CA LEU A 18 13.70 -7.78 19.06
C LEU A 18 12.72 -7.94 17.89
N PHE A 19 12.54 -6.89 17.10
CA PHE A 19 11.67 -6.92 15.94
C PHE A 19 12.14 -7.90 14.86
N ASP A 20 13.45 -8.07 14.65
CA ASP A 20 13.99 -9.09 13.75
C ASP A 20 13.50 -10.50 14.13
N ARG A 21 13.41 -10.79 15.44
CA ARG A 21 12.90 -12.08 15.93
C ARG A 21 11.39 -12.20 15.73
N LEU A 22 10.64 -11.13 15.99
CA LEU A 22 9.20 -11.09 15.72
C LEU A 22 8.92 -11.33 14.24
N ARG A 23 9.65 -10.64 13.36
CA ARG A 23 9.57 -10.82 11.91
C ARG A 23 9.87 -12.26 11.49
N HIS A 24 10.94 -12.85 12.01
CA HIS A 24 11.29 -14.24 11.71
C HIS A 24 10.16 -15.21 12.13
N ASN A 25 9.56 -14.98 13.30
CA ASN A 25 8.41 -15.76 13.75
C ASN A 25 7.19 -15.54 12.84
N GLU A 26 6.89 -14.30 12.46
CA GLU A 26 5.80 -13.99 11.51
C GLU A 26 6.02 -14.65 10.15
N ALA A 27 7.26 -14.69 9.63
CA ALA A 27 7.59 -15.40 8.39
C ALA A 27 7.42 -16.93 8.54
N LYS A 28 7.77 -17.47 9.71
CA LYS A 28 7.66 -18.90 10.00
C LYS A 28 6.21 -19.35 10.14
N THR A 29 5.35 -18.56 10.80
CA THR A 29 3.92 -18.88 10.96
C THR A 29 3.08 -18.44 9.76
N HIS A 30 3.51 -17.39 9.06
CA HIS A 30 2.92 -16.82 7.84
C HIS A 30 1.39 -16.80 7.88
N GLU A 31 0.84 -16.32 9.00
CA GLU A 31 -0.59 -16.14 9.17
C GLU A 31 -1.08 -15.06 8.19
N LEU A 32 -1.98 -15.43 7.28
CA LEU A 32 -2.61 -14.47 6.39
C LEU A 32 -3.47 -13.50 7.21
N ARG A 33 -3.21 -12.19 7.06
CA ARG A 33 -3.94 -11.12 7.72
C ARG A 33 -4.60 -10.16 6.74
N TYR A 34 -4.04 -10.04 5.54
CA TYR A 34 -4.58 -9.20 4.47
C TYR A 34 -4.58 -9.96 3.16
N LEU A 35 -5.73 -10.01 2.50
CA LEU A 35 -5.89 -10.55 1.16
C LEU A 35 -6.38 -9.46 0.22
N PHE A 36 -5.57 -9.07 -0.75
CA PHE A 36 -5.98 -8.14 -1.78
C PHE A 36 -6.63 -8.86 -2.95
N TRP A 37 -7.68 -8.27 -3.50
CA TRP A 37 -8.25 -8.68 -4.77
C TRP A 37 -8.11 -7.54 -5.77
N GLU A 38 -7.23 -7.72 -6.76
CA GLU A 38 -7.18 -6.86 -7.95
C GLU A 38 -8.39 -7.21 -8.81
N CYS A 39 -9.55 -6.69 -8.44
CA CYS A 39 -10.82 -7.16 -8.97
C CYS A 39 -11.03 -6.73 -10.43
N THR A 40 -10.34 -5.68 -10.89
CA THR A 40 -10.41 -5.19 -12.27
C THR A 40 -9.17 -4.40 -12.62
N LEU A 41 -8.81 -4.35 -13.91
CA LEU A 41 -7.84 -3.38 -14.45
C LEU A 41 -8.54 -2.17 -15.10
N ARG A 42 -9.87 -2.13 -15.08
CA ARG A 42 -10.66 -0.99 -15.55
C ARG A 42 -10.61 0.14 -14.53
N CYS A 43 -10.41 1.36 -14.97
CA CYS A 43 -10.41 2.55 -14.12
C CYS A 43 -11.18 3.70 -14.76
N THR A 44 -11.79 4.55 -13.94
CA THR A 44 -12.41 5.81 -14.38
C THR A 44 -11.40 6.92 -14.66
N LEU A 45 -10.14 6.74 -14.24
CA LEU A 45 -9.07 7.73 -14.32
C LEU A 45 -7.86 7.20 -15.10
N ASN A 46 -6.97 8.11 -15.49
CA ASN A 46 -5.77 7.83 -16.25
C ASN A 46 -4.52 8.43 -15.57
N CYS A 47 -4.34 8.13 -14.28
CA CYS A 47 -3.36 8.75 -13.39
C CYS A 47 -1.91 8.59 -13.87
N LEU A 48 -1.11 9.66 -13.81
CA LEU A 48 0.28 9.68 -14.29
C LEU A 48 1.21 8.72 -13.54
N HIS A 49 0.85 8.31 -12.32
CA HIS A 49 1.68 7.48 -11.43
C HIS A 49 1.20 6.03 -11.27
N CYS A 50 0.18 5.61 -12.04
CA CYS A 50 -0.44 4.30 -11.83
C CYS A 50 0.56 3.16 -12.07
N GLY A 51 0.81 2.37 -11.01
CA GLY A 51 1.76 1.26 -11.02
C GLY A 51 1.32 0.11 -11.93
N SER A 52 0.02 -0.21 -11.95
CA SER A 52 -0.55 -1.28 -12.78
C SER A 52 -0.89 -0.86 -14.23
N ASP A 53 -0.58 0.37 -14.64
CA ASP A 53 -0.99 0.97 -15.94
C ASP A 53 -2.46 0.68 -16.29
N CYS A 54 -3.36 0.81 -15.32
CA CYS A 54 -4.79 0.55 -15.53
C CYS A 54 -5.38 1.50 -16.56
N LYS A 55 -6.31 0.98 -17.36
CA LYS A 55 -6.92 1.67 -18.51
C LYS A 55 -8.44 1.67 -18.38
N GLN A 56 -9.10 2.59 -19.08
CA GLN A 56 -10.58 2.61 -19.11
C GLN A 56 -11.15 1.34 -19.76
N MET A 57 -10.46 0.82 -20.78
CA MET A 57 -10.69 -0.50 -21.37
C MET A 57 -9.45 -1.35 -21.12
N ALA A 58 -9.62 -2.44 -20.37
CA ALA A 58 -8.57 -3.42 -20.14
C ALA A 58 -8.69 -4.56 -21.13
N ASN A 59 -7.55 -5.11 -21.57
CA ASN A 59 -7.50 -6.27 -22.45
C ASN A 59 -7.71 -7.59 -21.70
N VAL A 60 -7.62 -7.56 -20.37
CA VAL A 60 -7.84 -8.72 -19.50
C VAL A 60 -9.28 -8.66 -18.98
N PRO A 61 -10.10 -9.70 -19.19
CA PRO A 61 -11.45 -9.74 -18.66
C PRO A 61 -11.43 -9.78 -17.14
N ASP A 62 -12.41 -9.13 -16.52
CA ASP A 62 -12.59 -9.19 -15.08
C ASP A 62 -12.96 -10.62 -14.66
N MET A 63 -12.21 -11.19 -13.71
CA MET A 63 -12.54 -12.46 -13.09
C MET A 63 -13.98 -12.46 -12.53
N PRO A 64 -14.78 -13.51 -12.78
CA PRO A 64 -16.07 -13.71 -12.12
C PRO A 64 -15.96 -13.66 -10.59
N VAL A 65 -16.94 -13.05 -9.91
CA VAL A 65 -16.94 -13.00 -8.43
C VAL A 65 -16.93 -14.39 -7.83
N GLU A 66 -17.62 -15.33 -8.47
CA GLU A 66 -17.76 -16.71 -8.03
C GLU A 66 -16.40 -17.40 -7.94
N ASP A 67 -15.50 -17.12 -8.87
CA ASP A 67 -14.15 -17.69 -8.90
C ASP A 67 -13.31 -17.16 -7.73
N PHE A 68 -13.37 -15.84 -7.49
CA PHE A 68 -12.71 -15.22 -6.34
C PHE A 68 -13.24 -15.79 -5.02
N ILE A 69 -14.56 -15.86 -4.86
CA ILE A 69 -15.19 -16.43 -3.65
C ILE A 69 -14.84 -17.91 -3.50
N GLY A 70 -14.77 -18.67 -4.60
CA GLY A 70 -14.30 -20.05 -4.61
C GLY A 70 -12.86 -20.18 -4.09
N ALA A 71 -11.96 -19.29 -4.50
CA ALA A 71 -10.59 -19.25 -4.01
C ALA A 71 -10.52 -18.88 -2.52
N VAL A 72 -11.31 -17.89 -2.07
CA VAL A 72 -11.37 -17.52 -0.64
C VAL A 72 -11.89 -18.67 0.23
N LYS A 73 -12.88 -19.42 -0.23
CA LYS A 73 -13.40 -20.59 0.50
C LYS A 73 -12.31 -21.65 0.76
N LYS A 74 -11.35 -21.80 -0.16
CA LYS A 74 -10.25 -22.76 -0.02
C LYS A 74 -9.31 -22.40 1.13
N ILE A 75 -9.12 -21.12 1.47
CA ILE A 75 -8.22 -20.71 2.54
C ILE A 75 -8.87 -20.70 3.94
N VAL A 76 -10.21 -20.75 4.03
CA VAL A 76 -10.94 -20.75 5.31
C VAL A 76 -10.41 -21.78 6.33
N PRO A 77 -10.06 -23.03 5.96
CA PRO A 77 -9.54 -24.01 6.92
C PRO A 77 -8.20 -23.66 7.55
N ILE A 78 -7.43 -22.73 6.96
CA ILE A 78 -6.05 -22.40 7.37
C ILE A 78 -5.88 -20.96 7.86
N VAL A 79 -6.96 -20.18 7.92
CA VAL A 79 -6.95 -18.79 8.40
C VAL A 79 -8.06 -18.56 9.42
N ASP A 80 -7.93 -17.52 10.23
CA ASP A 80 -9.05 -16.98 11.00
C ASP A 80 -9.74 -15.88 10.18
N PRO A 81 -10.97 -16.11 9.66
CA PRO A 81 -11.67 -15.11 8.86
C PRO A 81 -11.86 -13.78 9.57
N ASN A 82 -12.17 -13.79 10.87
CA ASN A 82 -12.45 -12.55 11.63
C ASN A 82 -11.21 -11.66 11.78
N ASN A 83 -10.02 -12.25 11.64
CA ASN A 83 -8.74 -11.56 11.73
C ASN A 83 -8.00 -11.46 10.38
N THR A 84 -8.74 -11.66 9.28
CA THR A 84 -8.20 -11.56 7.91
C THR A 84 -8.99 -10.52 7.11
N MET A 85 -8.40 -9.35 6.86
CA MET A 85 -9.01 -8.29 6.07
C MET A 85 -8.90 -8.60 4.58
N VAL A 86 -10.03 -8.54 3.87
CA VAL A 86 -10.05 -8.62 2.40
C VAL A 86 -10.20 -7.23 1.79
N VAL A 87 -9.29 -6.83 0.91
CA VAL A 87 -9.28 -5.48 0.33
C VAL A 87 -9.50 -5.55 -1.18
N PHE A 88 -10.57 -4.89 -1.65
CA PHE A 88 -10.84 -4.76 -3.08
C PHE A 88 -10.07 -3.57 -3.63
N THR A 89 -9.30 -3.83 -4.69
CA THR A 89 -8.42 -2.86 -5.34
C THR A 89 -8.34 -3.16 -6.85
N GLY A 90 -7.38 -2.53 -7.53
CA GLY A 90 -7.06 -2.68 -8.95
C GLY A 90 -7.06 -1.34 -9.64
N GLY A 91 -7.73 -1.23 -10.79
CA GLY A 91 -7.96 0.05 -11.45
C GLY A 91 -8.88 0.95 -10.61
N GLU A 92 -10.17 0.64 -10.60
CA GLU A 92 -11.14 1.23 -9.67
C GLU A 92 -12.21 0.17 -9.35
N ALA A 93 -12.22 -0.30 -8.10
CA ALA A 93 -13.13 -1.37 -7.68
C ALA A 93 -14.60 -0.99 -7.91
N LEU A 94 -14.97 0.29 -7.77
CA LEU A 94 -16.35 0.75 -7.95
C LEU A 94 -16.86 0.65 -9.40
N VAL A 95 -15.99 0.42 -10.40
CA VAL A 95 -16.41 0.15 -11.80
C VAL A 95 -17.16 -1.19 -11.92
N ARG A 96 -16.86 -2.13 -11.03
CA ARG A 96 -17.53 -3.42 -11.00
C ARG A 96 -18.92 -3.32 -10.35
N LYS A 97 -19.92 -3.92 -10.99
CA LYS A 97 -21.33 -3.88 -10.53
C LYS A 97 -21.64 -4.94 -9.46
N ASP A 98 -20.70 -5.83 -9.18
CA ASP A 98 -20.86 -7.04 -8.40
C ASP A 98 -20.02 -7.05 -7.10
N ILE A 99 -19.42 -5.91 -6.75
CA ILE A 99 -18.62 -5.77 -5.51
C ILE A 99 -19.45 -5.96 -4.24
N GLU A 100 -20.71 -5.51 -4.21
CA GLU A 100 -21.59 -5.77 -3.07
C GLU A 100 -21.89 -7.26 -2.91
N LYS A 101 -22.02 -7.99 -4.03
CA LYS A 101 -22.19 -9.44 -3.99
C LYS A 101 -20.97 -10.11 -3.37
N ALA A 102 -19.76 -9.73 -3.79
CA ALA A 102 -18.52 -10.23 -3.21
C ALA A 102 -18.44 -9.91 -1.70
N GLY A 103 -18.74 -8.67 -1.32
CA GLY A 103 -18.75 -8.23 0.08
C GLY A 103 -19.70 -9.01 0.97
N ILE A 104 -20.93 -9.28 0.49
CA ILE A 104 -21.92 -10.08 1.22
C ILE A 104 -21.41 -11.51 1.45
N GLU A 105 -20.81 -12.14 0.45
CA GLU A 105 -20.27 -13.50 0.58
C GLU A 105 -19.09 -13.54 1.56
N LEU A 106 -18.20 -12.56 1.53
CA LEU A 106 -17.11 -12.43 2.51
C LEU A 106 -17.64 -12.24 3.93
N TYR A 107 -18.64 -11.37 4.10
CA TYR A 107 -19.28 -11.13 5.39
C TYR A 107 -19.91 -12.39 5.96
N LYS A 108 -20.61 -13.20 5.14
CA LYS A 108 -21.17 -14.50 5.55
C LYS A 108 -20.09 -15.49 6.01
N MET A 109 -18.89 -15.41 5.43
CA MET A 109 -17.73 -16.23 5.81
C MET A 109 -16.96 -15.67 7.01
N GLY A 110 -17.34 -14.50 7.54
CA GLY A 110 -16.69 -13.85 8.68
C GLY A 110 -15.50 -12.96 8.35
N PHE A 111 -15.17 -12.76 7.06
CA PHE A 111 -14.09 -11.87 6.66
C PHE A 111 -14.54 -10.40 6.74
N PRO A 112 -13.85 -9.52 7.51
CA PRO A 112 -13.98 -8.10 7.31
C PRO A 112 -13.44 -7.74 5.93
N TRP A 113 -14.09 -6.79 5.25
CA TRP A 113 -13.63 -6.35 3.94
C TRP A 113 -13.69 -4.84 3.78
N GLY A 114 -12.90 -4.33 2.84
CA GLY A 114 -12.84 -2.92 2.52
C GLY A 114 -12.41 -2.64 1.08
N ILE A 115 -12.35 -1.36 0.73
CA ILE A 115 -12.00 -0.92 -0.62
C ILE A 115 -10.91 0.16 -0.61
N VAL A 116 -10.12 0.21 -1.68
CA VAL A 116 -9.35 1.38 -2.06
C VAL A 116 -10.03 2.01 -3.27
N THR A 117 -10.32 3.31 -3.22
CA THR A 117 -11.06 4.00 -4.29
C THR A 117 -10.50 5.40 -4.59
N ASN A 118 -10.62 5.82 -5.84
CA ASN A 118 -10.39 7.19 -6.29
C ASN A 118 -11.60 8.12 -6.00
N GLY A 119 -12.71 7.56 -5.51
CA GLY A 119 -13.92 8.31 -5.14
C GLY A 119 -14.81 8.74 -6.31
N TYR A 120 -14.38 8.59 -7.56
CA TYR A 120 -15.08 9.10 -8.74
C TYR A 120 -16.51 8.56 -8.89
N LEU A 121 -16.70 7.27 -8.57
CA LEU A 121 -17.99 6.58 -8.66
C LEU A 121 -18.70 6.45 -7.31
N MET A 122 -18.18 7.09 -6.25
CA MET A 122 -18.81 7.04 -4.94
C MET A 122 -19.98 8.02 -4.89
N THR A 123 -21.20 7.48 -4.80
CA THR A 123 -22.43 8.25 -4.55
C THR A 123 -22.98 7.92 -3.16
N PRO A 124 -23.91 8.72 -2.60
CA PRO A 124 -24.56 8.39 -1.33
C PRO A 124 -25.21 7.00 -1.35
N GLU A 125 -25.89 6.65 -2.44
CA GLU A 125 -26.57 5.35 -2.60
C GLU A 125 -25.55 4.21 -2.66
N ARG A 126 -24.44 4.42 -3.36
CA ARG A 126 -23.35 3.44 -3.47
C ARG A 126 -22.64 3.25 -2.12
N MET A 127 -22.40 4.31 -1.35
CA MET A 127 -21.86 4.20 0.01
C MET A 127 -22.79 3.36 0.90
N ILE A 128 -24.10 3.64 0.86
CA ILE A 128 -25.10 2.90 1.63
C ILE A 128 -25.15 1.42 1.22
N SER A 129 -25.09 1.10 -0.09
CA SER A 129 -25.10 -0.29 -0.56
C SER A 129 -23.86 -1.05 -0.11
N LEU A 130 -22.67 -0.43 -0.16
CA LEU A 130 -21.42 -1.02 0.32
C LEU A 130 -21.44 -1.30 1.84
N LEU A 131 -21.95 -0.35 2.63
CA LEU A 131 -22.12 -0.53 4.07
C LEU A 131 -23.09 -1.68 4.39
N ARG A 132 -24.22 -1.76 3.66
CA ARG A 132 -25.18 -2.88 3.79
C ARG A 132 -24.58 -4.22 3.36
N ALA A 133 -23.62 -4.21 2.44
CA ALA A 133 -22.85 -5.38 2.04
C ALA A 133 -21.73 -5.75 3.04
N GLY A 134 -21.64 -5.05 4.17
CA GLY A 134 -20.72 -5.38 5.26
C GLY A 134 -19.35 -4.72 5.18
N MET A 135 -19.16 -3.68 4.35
CA MET A 135 -17.89 -2.95 4.25
C MET A 135 -17.47 -2.39 5.62
N ARG A 136 -16.23 -2.68 6.02
CA ARG A 136 -15.63 -2.25 7.30
C ARG A 136 -14.45 -1.29 7.16
N ALA A 137 -13.87 -1.20 5.96
CA ALA A 137 -12.78 -0.28 5.68
C ALA A 137 -12.92 0.44 4.33
N CYS A 138 -12.50 1.70 4.26
CA CYS A 138 -12.45 2.47 3.00
C CYS A 138 -11.24 3.40 2.97
N THR A 139 -10.42 3.28 1.94
CA THR A 139 -9.30 4.21 1.69
C THR A 139 -9.63 5.09 0.49
N VAL A 140 -9.59 6.41 0.68
CA VAL A 140 -9.81 7.38 -0.42
C VAL A 140 -8.49 7.99 -0.85
N SER A 141 -8.24 7.94 -2.14
CA SER A 141 -7.08 8.55 -2.80
C SER A 141 -7.22 10.08 -2.93
N LEU A 142 -6.33 10.85 -2.32
CA LEU A 142 -6.27 12.32 -2.45
C LEU A 142 -4.81 12.81 -2.42
N ASP A 143 -4.25 13.10 -3.59
CA ASP A 143 -2.82 13.44 -3.71
C ASP A 143 -2.49 14.94 -3.70
N GLY A 144 -3.35 15.83 -3.23
CA GLY A 144 -3.07 17.25 -3.41
C GLY A 144 -4.26 18.14 -3.17
N LEU A 145 -4.02 19.44 -3.29
CA LEU A 145 -5.06 20.42 -3.56
C LEU A 145 -5.59 20.23 -5.00
N LYS A 146 -6.61 21.01 -5.38
CA LYS A 146 -7.38 20.80 -6.62
C LYS A 146 -6.52 20.63 -7.87
N GLU A 147 -5.62 21.57 -8.12
CA GLU A 147 -4.80 21.58 -9.35
C GLU A 147 -3.79 20.42 -9.37
N SER A 148 -3.04 20.21 -8.29
CA SER A 148 -2.02 19.16 -8.20
C SER A 148 -2.64 17.75 -8.23
N HIS A 149 -3.77 17.55 -7.54
CA HIS A 149 -4.52 16.30 -7.55
C HIS A 149 -5.07 16.00 -8.95
N ASN A 150 -5.76 16.96 -9.57
CA ASN A 150 -6.34 16.79 -10.90
C ASN A 150 -5.27 16.53 -11.96
N TRP A 151 -4.12 17.21 -11.88
CA TRP A 151 -2.97 16.94 -12.74
C TRP A 151 -2.46 15.51 -12.57
N LEU A 152 -2.19 15.07 -11.33
CA LEU A 152 -1.63 13.75 -11.08
C LEU A 152 -2.60 12.63 -11.49
N ARG A 153 -3.91 12.84 -11.25
CA ARG A 153 -4.99 11.91 -11.62
C ARG A 153 -5.42 12.03 -13.08
N ASN A 154 -4.87 13.01 -13.80
CA ASN A 154 -5.15 13.31 -15.20
C ASN A 154 -6.66 13.45 -15.50
N ASN A 155 -7.38 14.14 -14.60
CA ASN A 155 -8.83 14.37 -14.73
C ASN A 155 -9.24 15.63 -13.94
N PRO A 156 -9.92 16.61 -14.58
CA PRO A 156 -10.26 17.90 -13.95
C PRO A 156 -11.34 17.82 -12.86
N GLN A 157 -12.05 16.70 -12.75
CA GLN A 157 -13.10 16.47 -11.74
C GLN A 157 -12.64 15.57 -10.59
N SER A 158 -11.41 15.02 -10.65
CA SER A 158 -10.96 14.00 -9.68
C SER A 158 -10.96 14.52 -8.25
N PHE A 159 -10.48 15.75 -8.03
CA PHE A 159 -10.41 16.35 -6.70
C PHE A 159 -11.81 16.52 -6.09
N ASP A 160 -12.73 17.14 -6.83
CA ASP A 160 -14.08 17.39 -6.35
C ASP A 160 -14.81 16.07 -6.03
N ARG A 161 -14.55 15.01 -6.81
CA ARG A 161 -15.09 13.67 -6.55
C ARG A 161 -14.47 13.00 -5.33
N ALA A 162 -13.16 13.10 -5.13
CA ALA A 162 -12.50 12.56 -3.96
C ALA A 162 -12.99 13.26 -2.67
N ILE A 163 -13.15 14.59 -2.69
CA ILE A 163 -13.71 15.35 -1.58
C ILE A 163 -15.16 14.95 -1.31
N ALA A 164 -16.00 14.83 -2.35
CA ALA A 164 -17.37 14.36 -2.19
C ALA A 164 -17.42 12.95 -1.57
N ALA A 165 -16.55 12.03 -2.02
CA ALA A 165 -16.46 10.69 -1.45
C ALA A 165 -16.05 10.71 0.03
N ILE A 166 -15.09 11.56 0.40
CA ILE A 166 -14.67 11.76 1.80
C ILE A 166 -15.83 12.26 2.66
N GLN A 167 -16.61 13.22 2.15
CA GLN A 167 -17.77 13.77 2.87
C GLN A 167 -18.90 12.75 3.08
N LEU A 168 -18.94 11.67 2.30
CA LEU A 168 -19.89 10.56 2.47
C LEU A 168 -19.44 9.53 3.51
N LEU A 169 -18.20 9.58 3.99
CA LEU A 169 -17.69 8.63 4.98
C LEU A 169 -18.44 8.80 6.31
N PRO A 170 -19.11 7.74 6.81
CA PRO A 170 -19.90 7.85 8.02
C PRO A 170 -19.00 7.94 9.26
N LYS A 171 -19.47 8.65 10.29
CA LYS A 171 -18.87 8.64 11.64
C LYS A 171 -19.37 7.44 12.46
N THR A 172 -19.30 6.24 11.87
CA THR A 172 -19.69 4.96 12.47
C THR A 172 -18.47 4.05 12.59
N ASP A 173 -18.65 2.75 12.81
CA ASP A 173 -17.58 1.74 12.92
C ASP A 173 -16.78 1.48 11.62
N LEU A 174 -17.02 2.26 10.56
CA LEU A 174 -16.20 2.19 9.35
C LEU A 174 -14.81 2.77 9.63
N ARG A 175 -13.77 1.96 9.45
CA ARG A 175 -12.39 2.47 9.43
C ARG A 175 -12.11 3.13 8.10
N TYR A 176 -11.52 4.33 8.09
CA TYR A 176 -11.14 4.96 6.85
C TYR A 176 -9.90 5.82 7.02
N ASP A 177 -9.16 5.91 5.93
CA ASP A 177 -8.02 6.79 5.81
C ASP A 177 -7.99 7.46 4.44
N VAL A 178 -7.21 8.53 4.36
CA VAL A 178 -6.87 9.18 3.10
C VAL A 178 -5.44 8.84 2.74
N VAL A 179 -5.18 8.51 1.48
CA VAL A 179 -3.85 8.24 0.95
C VAL A 179 -3.40 9.35 0.02
N THR A 180 -2.16 9.81 0.20
CA THR A 180 -1.50 10.82 -0.64
C THR A 180 -0.18 10.28 -1.18
N CYS A 181 -0.03 10.25 -2.50
CA CYS A 181 1.24 9.99 -3.19
C CYS A 181 2.01 11.31 -3.40
N VAL A 182 3.06 11.53 -2.63
CA VAL A 182 3.86 12.76 -2.67
C VAL A 182 4.79 12.77 -3.87
N ASN A 183 4.82 13.91 -4.55
CA ASN A 183 5.65 14.22 -5.71
C ASN A 183 6.11 15.69 -5.65
N ASN A 184 6.90 16.12 -6.63
CA ASN A 184 7.50 17.45 -6.56
C ASN A 184 6.46 18.61 -6.58
N ARG A 185 5.28 18.41 -7.17
CA ARG A 185 4.23 19.45 -7.29
C ARG A 185 3.37 19.61 -6.05
N ASN A 186 3.12 18.53 -5.29
CA ASN A 186 2.25 18.57 -4.11
C ASN A 186 3.03 18.63 -2.78
N PHE A 187 4.35 18.48 -2.79
CA PHE A 187 5.15 18.46 -1.58
C PHE A 187 4.95 19.72 -0.73
N ASP A 188 4.99 20.89 -1.37
CA ASP A 188 4.82 22.18 -0.69
C ASP A 188 3.37 22.43 -0.23
N GLU A 189 2.42 21.62 -0.69
CA GLU A 189 1.00 21.68 -0.30
C GLU A 189 0.69 20.84 0.95
N LEU A 190 1.61 19.97 1.40
CA LEU A 190 1.37 19.04 2.52
C LEU A 190 0.79 19.71 3.78
N PRO A 191 1.23 20.91 4.21
CA PRO A 191 0.60 21.60 5.34
C PRO A 191 -0.86 22.00 5.10
N GLN A 192 -1.21 22.39 3.87
CA GLN A 192 -2.57 22.77 3.49
C GLN A 192 -3.47 21.53 3.35
N ILE A 193 -2.94 20.45 2.78
CA ILE A 193 -3.62 19.15 2.71
C ILE A 193 -3.93 18.65 4.12
N LYS A 194 -2.96 18.71 5.04
CA LYS A 194 -3.16 18.37 6.46
C LYS A 194 -4.34 19.13 7.07
N GLN A 195 -4.36 20.45 6.90
CA GLN A 195 -5.42 21.28 7.48
C GLN A 195 -6.78 20.94 6.88
N MET A 196 -6.87 20.79 5.55
CA MET A 196 -8.09 20.37 4.88
C MET A 196 -8.61 19.02 5.38
N LEU A 197 -7.74 18.02 5.58
CA LEU A 197 -8.13 16.71 6.10
C LEU A 197 -8.66 16.80 7.54
N ILE A 198 -8.02 17.61 8.40
CA ILE A 198 -8.48 17.87 9.76
C ILE A 198 -9.88 18.52 9.74
N ASP A 199 -10.09 19.52 8.88
CA ASP A 199 -11.36 20.25 8.75
C ASP A 199 -12.49 19.35 8.24
N LEU A 200 -12.16 18.39 7.35
CA LEU A 200 -13.08 17.34 6.89
C LEU A 200 -13.34 16.25 7.94
N GLY A 201 -12.62 16.29 9.07
CA GLY A 201 -12.78 15.34 10.18
C GLY A 201 -12.01 14.02 10.02
N ILE A 202 -11.10 13.93 9.05
CA ILE A 202 -10.26 12.75 8.84
C ILE A 202 -9.30 12.56 10.02
N LYS A 203 -9.19 11.31 10.48
CA LYS A 203 -8.35 10.94 11.63
C LYS A 203 -7.07 10.23 11.23
N GLU A 204 -7.07 9.53 10.10
CA GLU A 204 -5.94 8.75 9.62
C GLU A 204 -5.53 9.22 8.23
N TRP A 205 -4.26 9.56 8.07
CA TRP A 205 -3.67 10.03 6.81
C TRP A 205 -2.40 9.25 6.52
N ARG A 206 -2.36 8.59 5.37
CA ARG A 206 -1.25 7.75 4.97
C ARG A 206 -0.52 8.38 3.78
N ILE A 207 0.79 8.56 3.93
CA ILE A 207 1.64 9.23 2.95
C ILE A 207 2.57 8.20 2.30
N PHE A 208 2.64 8.22 0.97
CA PHE A 208 3.57 7.42 0.15
C PHE A 208 4.42 8.33 -0.73
N THR A 209 5.50 7.79 -1.26
CA THR A 209 6.24 8.41 -2.36
C THR A 209 6.03 7.61 -3.65
N ILE A 210 6.12 8.26 -4.80
CA ILE A 210 5.92 7.55 -6.07
C ILE A 210 7.19 6.78 -6.43
N PHE A 211 7.10 5.44 -6.51
CA PHE A 211 8.16 4.60 -7.03
C PHE A 211 8.14 4.55 -8.57
N PRO A 212 9.30 4.41 -9.24
CA PRO A 212 9.41 4.51 -10.70
C PRO A 212 9.01 3.20 -11.39
N VAL A 213 7.75 2.79 -11.24
CA VAL A 213 7.17 1.62 -11.93
C VAL A 213 5.92 2.03 -12.71
N GLY A 214 5.47 1.15 -13.61
CA GLY A 214 4.32 1.44 -14.47
C GLY A 214 4.53 2.75 -15.22
N ARG A 215 3.52 3.63 -15.18
CA ARG A 215 3.59 4.95 -15.84
C ARG A 215 4.56 5.92 -15.18
N ALA A 216 4.88 5.73 -13.90
CA ALA A 216 5.83 6.60 -13.22
C ALA A 216 7.28 6.35 -13.66
N ALA A 217 7.59 5.16 -14.21
CA ALA A 217 8.94 4.81 -14.66
C ALA A 217 9.48 5.75 -15.73
N SER A 218 8.61 6.31 -16.58
CA SER A 218 8.97 7.22 -17.67
C SER A 218 8.78 8.70 -17.31
N ASN A 219 8.38 9.03 -16.08
CA ASN A 219 8.10 10.41 -15.66
C ASN A 219 8.97 10.85 -14.47
N PRO A 220 10.13 11.49 -14.73
CA PRO A 220 11.03 11.93 -13.66
C PRO A 220 10.44 13.03 -12.77
N GLU A 221 9.45 13.80 -13.25
CA GLU A 221 8.80 14.85 -12.46
C GLU A 221 8.03 14.30 -11.24
N LEU A 222 7.67 13.01 -11.28
CA LEU A 222 7.01 12.34 -10.17
C LEU A 222 7.97 11.95 -9.04
N GLN A 223 9.27 11.98 -9.29
CA GLN A 223 10.29 11.63 -8.30
C GLN A 223 10.68 12.85 -7.48
N LEU A 224 10.66 12.71 -6.16
CA LEU A 224 11.21 13.73 -5.28
C LEU A 224 12.75 13.76 -5.40
N PRO A 225 13.41 14.92 -5.30
CA PRO A 225 14.84 14.98 -4.98
C PRO A 225 15.08 14.50 -3.53
N ASP A 226 16.32 14.14 -3.21
CA ASP A 226 16.66 13.48 -1.93
C ASP A 226 16.41 14.37 -0.69
N ASP A 227 16.60 15.68 -0.82
CA ASP A 227 16.28 16.68 0.21
C ASP A 227 14.77 16.74 0.51
N LYS A 228 13.92 16.86 -0.53
CA LYS A 228 12.46 16.80 -0.37
C LYS A 228 11.99 15.44 0.13
N PHE A 229 12.60 14.35 -0.35
CA PHE A 229 12.31 12.99 0.12
C PHE A 229 12.55 12.85 1.61
N LYS A 230 13.68 13.34 2.13
CA LYS A 230 13.92 13.42 3.57
C LYS A 230 12.88 14.29 4.27
N ALA A 231 12.58 15.46 3.71
CA ALA A 231 11.67 16.43 4.32
C ALA A 231 10.22 15.91 4.46
N VAL A 232 9.79 14.94 3.64
CA VAL A 232 8.52 14.21 3.86
C VAL A 232 8.50 13.56 5.23
N PHE A 233 9.59 12.90 5.64
CA PHE A 233 9.66 12.25 6.96
C PHE A 233 9.72 13.24 8.11
N ASP A 234 10.41 14.37 7.93
CA ASP A 234 10.40 15.47 8.90
C ASP A 234 8.98 16.01 9.09
N PHE A 235 8.26 16.23 7.98
CA PHE A 235 6.87 16.69 8.01
C PHE A 235 5.94 15.70 8.73
N ILE A 236 6.08 14.39 8.46
CA ILE A 236 5.27 13.36 9.13
C ILE A 236 5.56 13.34 10.63
N GLU A 237 6.84 13.41 11.03
CA GLU A 237 7.22 13.42 12.44
C GLU A 237 6.63 14.63 13.18
N GLU A 238 6.74 15.83 12.62
CA GLU A 238 6.16 17.03 13.23
C GLU A 238 4.63 16.97 13.27
N THR A 239 4.00 16.50 12.19
CA THR A 239 2.53 16.32 12.16
C THR A 239 2.04 15.35 13.23
N ARG A 240 2.78 14.25 13.46
CA ARG A 240 2.45 13.29 14.52
C ARG A 240 2.60 13.88 15.92
N LYS A 241 3.58 14.76 16.15
CA LYS A 241 3.76 15.47 17.43
C LYS A 241 2.60 16.41 17.75
N GLU A 242 1.94 16.98 16.74
CA GLU A 242 0.76 17.82 16.93
C GLU A 242 -0.45 17.04 17.47
N GLY A 243 -0.55 15.73 17.21
CA GLY A 243 -1.62 14.86 17.73
C GLY A 243 -3.02 15.15 17.17
N LYS A 244 -3.15 15.98 16.13
CA LYS A 244 -4.44 16.37 15.54
C LYS A 244 -4.96 15.39 14.49
N ILE A 245 -4.05 14.69 13.81
CA ILE A 245 -4.33 13.68 12.79
C ILE A 245 -3.23 12.62 12.84
N LEU A 246 -3.61 11.34 12.82
CA LEU A 246 -2.67 10.22 12.80
C LEU A 246 -2.09 10.11 11.39
N THR A 247 -0.92 10.72 11.20
CA THR A 247 -0.19 10.64 9.94
C THR A 247 0.84 9.51 10.00
N SER A 248 0.90 8.69 8.96
CA SER A 248 1.85 7.58 8.88
C SER A 248 2.45 7.48 7.48
N TYR A 249 3.75 7.20 7.40
CA TYR A 249 4.35 6.78 6.15
C TYR A 249 3.92 5.35 5.81
N GLY A 250 3.71 5.10 4.52
CA GLY A 250 3.29 3.81 3.98
C GLY A 250 4.24 2.65 4.28
N CYS A 251 3.92 1.49 3.72
CA CYS A 251 4.71 0.26 3.88
C CYS A 251 5.99 0.26 3.05
N GLU A 252 6.40 1.39 2.48
CA GLU A 252 7.62 1.54 1.68
C GLU A 252 8.83 1.68 2.62
N GLY A 253 9.99 1.21 2.18
CA GLY A 253 11.25 1.70 2.75
C GLY A 253 11.64 1.19 4.12
N PHE A 254 12.84 0.67 4.29
CA PHE A 254 13.52 0.81 5.60
C PHE A 254 14.04 2.24 5.74
N LEU A 255 13.69 2.91 6.84
CA LEU A 255 13.94 4.34 7.06
C LEU A 255 14.97 4.65 8.16
N GLY A 256 15.60 3.63 8.74
CA GLY A 256 16.63 3.79 9.77
C GLY A 256 16.11 4.52 11.01
N ASP A 257 16.69 5.69 11.35
CA ASP A 257 16.28 6.42 12.54
C ASP A 257 14.88 7.08 12.45
N TYR A 258 14.24 7.15 11.28
CA TYR A 258 12.84 7.60 11.21
C TYR A 258 11.83 6.51 11.61
N GLU A 259 12.25 5.24 11.65
CA GLU A 259 11.39 4.16 12.17
C GLU A 259 10.87 4.50 13.56
N SER A 260 9.63 4.13 13.86
CA SER A 260 8.87 4.51 15.07
C SER A 260 8.56 6.01 15.24
N ARG A 261 9.12 6.91 14.42
CA ARG A 261 8.78 8.34 14.43
C ARG A 261 7.73 8.70 13.40
N VAL A 262 7.77 8.05 12.23
CA VAL A 262 6.87 8.34 11.10
C VAL A 262 5.82 7.25 10.86
N ARG A 263 5.83 6.17 11.63
CA ARG A 263 4.86 5.07 11.62
C ARG A 263 4.96 4.26 12.90
N ASP A 264 3.92 3.49 13.22
CA ASP A 264 3.78 2.80 14.51
C ASP A 264 4.55 1.47 14.57
N SER A 265 4.74 0.80 13.43
CA SER A 265 5.54 -0.42 13.32
C SER A 265 6.85 -0.17 12.56
N LEU A 266 7.91 -0.89 12.94
CA LEU A 266 9.15 -0.89 12.17
C LEU A 266 8.91 -1.50 10.78
N PHE A 267 9.70 -1.09 9.79
CA PHE A 267 9.62 -1.63 8.44
C PHE A 267 9.68 -3.15 8.40
N PHE A 268 8.73 -3.74 7.69
CA PHE A 268 8.77 -5.13 7.26
C PHE A 268 7.90 -5.30 6.03
N CYS A 269 8.46 -5.79 4.93
CA CYS A 269 7.66 -6.16 3.77
C CYS A 269 6.86 -7.43 4.08
N ARG A 270 5.55 -7.29 4.31
CA ARG A 270 4.66 -8.40 4.71
C ARG A 270 4.15 -9.27 3.55
N ALA A 271 4.54 -8.95 2.31
CA ALA A 271 4.13 -9.65 1.10
C ALA A 271 4.59 -11.12 1.17
N GLY A 272 3.67 -12.07 1.00
CA GLY A 272 3.93 -13.51 1.09
C GLY A 272 4.11 -14.05 2.52
N ILE A 273 3.87 -13.19 3.52
CA ILE A 273 4.02 -13.51 4.95
C ILE A 273 2.70 -13.29 5.68
N ASN A 274 2.18 -12.07 5.67
CA ASN A 274 0.83 -11.77 6.19
C ASN A 274 -0.07 -11.12 5.14
N VAL A 275 0.49 -10.80 3.98
CA VAL A 275 -0.22 -10.21 2.85
C VAL A 275 -0.17 -11.19 1.68
N GLY A 276 -1.34 -11.48 1.11
CA GLY A 276 -1.49 -12.18 -0.16
C GLY A 276 -2.35 -11.38 -1.12
N SER A 277 -2.36 -11.77 -2.40
CA SER A 277 -3.23 -11.15 -3.39
C SER A 277 -3.68 -12.14 -4.46
N ILE A 278 -4.92 -11.97 -4.93
CA ILE A 278 -5.42 -12.58 -6.16
C ILE A 278 -5.50 -11.46 -7.22
N LEU A 279 -4.74 -11.61 -8.29
CA LEU A 279 -4.70 -10.67 -9.41
C LEU A 279 -5.91 -10.86 -10.35
N VAL A 280 -6.13 -9.92 -11.26
CA VAL A 280 -7.33 -9.88 -12.13
C VAL A 280 -7.54 -11.15 -12.97
N ASP A 281 -6.47 -11.86 -13.30
CA ASP A 281 -6.43 -13.04 -14.18
C ASP A 281 -6.43 -14.37 -13.42
N GLY A 282 -6.60 -14.33 -12.10
CA GLY A 282 -6.53 -15.52 -11.24
C GLY A 282 -5.15 -15.79 -10.67
N SER A 283 -4.13 -15.02 -11.03
CA SER A 283 -2.78 -15.24 -10.51
C SER A 283 -2.74 -15.00 -9.00
N ILE A 284 -2.14 -15.95 -8.29
CA ILE A 284 -1.92 -15.91 -6.85
C ILE A 284 -0.55 -15.26 -6.61
N SER A 285 -0.55 -14.07 -6.02
CA SER A 285 0.65 -13.26 -5.76
C SER A 285 0.72 -12.85 -4.28
N ALA A 286 1.78 -12.11 -3.91
CA ALA A 286 2.07 -11.68 -2.55
C ALA A 286 1.59 -10.24 -2.25
N CYS A 287 1.38 -9.43 -3.28
CA CYS A 287 0.95 -8.04 -3.20
C CYS A 287 0.46 -7.60 -4.60
N PRO A 288 -0.53 -6.69 -4.71
CA PRO A 288 -0.97 -6.15 -6.00
C PRO A 288 0.09 -5.42 -6.81
N ASP A 289 1.25 -5.09 -6.24
CA ASP A 289 2.37 -4.47 -6.96
C ASP A 289 3.44 -5.48 -7.41
N LEU A 290 3.25 -6.77 -7.15
CA LEU A 290 4.21 -7.82 -7.51
C LEU A 290 3.69 -8.64 -8.69
N ARG A 291 4.51 -8.77 -9.73
CA ARG A 291 4.20 -9.49 -10.98
C ARG A 291 5.25 -10.57 -11.25
N ASP A 292 5.11 -11.20 -12.41
CA ASP A 292 5.99 -12.22 -12.99
C ASP A 292 6.52 -13.25 -11.99
N ARG A 293 7.82 -13.23 -11.67
CA ARG A 293 8.46 -14.26 -10.82
C ARG A 293 7.93 -14.31 -9.39
N PHE A 294 7.19 -13.29 -8.95
CA PHE A 294 6.57 -13.26 -7.63
C PHE A 294 5.17 -13.89 -7.63
N ILE A 295 4.62 -14.23 -8.79
CA ILE A 295 3.40 -15.05 -8.90
C ILE A 295 3.72 -16.49 -8.49
N GLN A 296 2.94 -17.04 -7.57
CA GLN A 296 3.17 -18.34 -6.94
C GLN A 296 2.22 -19.45 -7.41
N GLY A 297 1.20 -19.09 -8.20
CA GLY A 297 0.22 -20.01 -8.76
C GLY A 297 -0.93 -19.27 -9.44
N ASN A 298 -1.98 -19.98 -9.81
CA ASN A 298 -3.20 -19.40 -10.34
C ASN A 298 -4.43 -20.19 -9.86
N ILE A 299 -5.49 -19.49 -9.41
CA ILE A 299 -6.68 -20.12 -8.80
C ILE A 299 -7.42 -21.10 -9.72
N TYR A 300 -7.21 -21.00 -11.05
CA TYR A 300 -7.79 -21.89 -12.05
C TYR A 300 -7.01 -23.20 -12.22
N LYS A 301 -5.79 -23.27 -11.68
CA LYS A 301 -4.88 -24.43 -11.81
C LYS A 301 -4.51 -25.02 -10.46
N ASP A 302 -4.41 -24.18 -9.44
CA ASP A 302 -3.85 -24.51 -8.14
C ASP A 302 -4.89 -24.33 -7.02
N ASP A 303 -4.66 -25.02 -5.91
CA ASP A 303 -5.38 -24.78 -4.67
C ASP A 303 -4.75 -23.63 -3.89
N PHE A 304 -5.53 -22.59 -3.57
CA PHE A 304 -4.98 -21.39 -2.95
C PHE A 304 -4.41 -21.65 -1.54
N ALA A 305 -5.00 -22.57 -0.77
CA ALA A 305 -4.46 -22.91 0.55
C ALA A 305 -3.09 -23.60 0.43
N GLU A 306 -2.95 -24.52 -0.53
CA GLU A 306 -1.66 -25.19 -0.80
C GLU A 306 -0.59 -24.21 -1.29
N VAL A 307 -0.96 -23.27 -2.17
CA VAL A 307 -0.03 -22.22 -2.61
C VAL A 307 0.41 -21.35 -1.43
N TRP A 308 -0.53 -20.89 -0.61
CA TRP A 308 -0.21 -20.08 0.58
C TRP A 308 0.72 -20.82 1.53
N GLN A 309 0.46 -22.08 1.85
CA GLN A 309 1.30 -22.82 2.79
C GLN A 309 2.72 -23.06 2.23
N ASN A 310 2.85 -23.38 0.94
CA ASN A 310 4.06 -24.04 0.44
C ASN A 310 4.92 -23.23 -0.55
N LYS A 311 4.41 -22.17 -1.21
CA LYS A 311 5.10 -21.58 -2.38
C LYS A 311 5.88 -20.28 -2.10
N TYR A 312 5.51 -19.49 -1.09
CA TYR A 312 6.04 -18.13 -0.87
C TYR A 312 7.47 -18.05 -0.29
N GLN A 313 8.33 -19.06 -0.49
CA GLN A 313 9.65 -19.10 0.15
C GLN A 313 10.59 -17.98 -0.29
N ILE A 314 10.51 -17.54 -1.56
CA ILE A 314 11.27 -16.38 -2.04
C ILE A 314 10.89 -15.08 -1.32
N MET A 315 9.70 -14.99 -0.72
CA MET A 315 9.31 -13.84 0.11
C MET A 315 9.66 -14.03 1.59
N ARG A 316 9.56 -15.27 2.10
CA ARG A 316 9.78 -15.61 3.51
C ARG A 316 11.25 -15.70 3.89
N ASP A 317 12.11 -16.11 2.96
CA ASP A 317 13.56 -16.03 3.07
C ASP A 317 14.11 -15.08 2.00
N ARG A 318 14.54 -13.91 2.46
CA ARG A 318 15.03 -12.83 1.61
C ARG A 318 16.55 -12.76 1.55
N SER A 319 17.25 -13.83 1.92
CA SER A 319 18.73 -13.91 1.81
C SER A 319 19.24 -13.62 0.40
N TRP A 320 18.48 -14.01 -0.63
CA TRP A 320 18.76 -13.70 -2.04
C TRP A 320 18.78 -12.20 -2.36
N ALA A 321 18.14 -11.35 -1.56
CA ALA A 321 18.08 -9.90 -1.78
C ALA A 321 19.39 -9.18 -1.39
N LYS A 322 20.38 -9.91 -0.87
CA LYS A 322 21.70 -9.41 -0.48
C LYS A 322 22.63 -9.24 -1.69
N THR A 323 22.18 -8.44 -2.65
CA THR A 323 22.85 -8.17 -3.93
C THR A 323 23.02 -6.66 -4.15
N GLY A 324 23.89 -6.27 -5.09
CA GLY A 324 24.15 -4.86 -5.42
C GLY A 324 24.50 -4.02 -4.19
N ILE A 325 23.81 -2.88 -4.03
CA ILE A 325 24.00 -1.97 -2.89
C ILE A 325 23.67 -2.58 -1.51
N CYS A 326 23.01 -3.75 -1.47
CA CYS A 326 22.67 -4.44 -0.22
C CYS A 326 23.74 -5.43 0.23
N LYS A 327 24.73 -5.76 -0.61
CA LYS A 327 25.73 -6.81 -0.33
C LYS A 327 26.50 -6.56 0.97
N ASP A 328 26.98 -5.34 1.15
CA ASP A 328 27.80 -4.92 2.28
C ASP A 328 27.06 -3.95 3.22
N CYS A 329 25.73 -3.91 3.13
CA CYS A 329 24.92 -2.99 3.92
C CYS A 329 24.80 -3.45 5.38
N GLU A 330 25.24 -2.61 6.32
CA GLU A 330 25.15 -2.90 7.76
C GLU A 330 23.71 -3.03 8.27
N PHE A 331 22.75 -2.38 7.61
CA PHE A 331 21.32 -2.44 7.96
C PHE A 331 20.57 -3.58 7.29
N PHE A 332 21.22 -4.42 6.47
CA PHE A 332 20.54 -5.48 5.73
C PHE A 332 19.76 -6.42 6.64
N LYS A 333 20.30 -6.74 7.82
CA LYS A 333 19.60 -7.59 8.80
C LYS A 333 18.21 -7.04 9.15
N HIS A 334 18.07 -5.73 9.27
CA HIS A 334 16.80 -5.07 9.64
C HIS A 334 15.93 -4.77 8.42
N CYS A 335 16.55 -4.47 7.29
CA CYS A 335 15.87 -4.03 6.06
C CYS A 335 15.41 -5.20 5.17
N GLU A 336 16.18 -6.29 5.11
CA GLU A 336 16.02 -7.42 4.18
C GLU A 336 15.89 -7.00 2.71
N GLY A 337 16.48 -5.86 2.36
CA GLY A 337 16.49 -5.40 0.99
C GLY A 337 15.25 -4.63 0.55
N ASN A 338 14.57 -3.96 1.48
CA ASN A 338 13.49 -2.98 1.25
C ASN A 338 12.17 -3.63 0.76
N GLY A 339 11.19 -2.87 0.27
CA GLY A 339 9.95 -3.42 -0.28
C GLY A 339 10.21 -4.26 -1.53
N LEU A 340 9.52 -5.40 -1.67
CA LEU A 340 9.71 -6.28 -2.84
C LEU A 340 9.34 -5.59 -4.16
N HIS A 341 8.39 -4.65 -4.15
CA HIS A 341 8.00 -3.87 -5.34
C HIS A 341 9.12 -2.95 -5.85
N LEU A 342 10.19 -2.74 -5.07
CA LEU A 342 11.38 -2.00 -5.50
C LEU A 342 12.47 -2.90 -6.07
N ARG A 343 12.26 -4.22 -6.08
CA ARG A 343 13.24 -5.19 -6.60
C ARG A 343 12.90 -5.51 -8.03
N ASN A 344 13.84 -5.25 -8.93
CA ASN A 344 13.72 -5.65 -10.32
C ASN A 344 13.51 -7.16 -10.42
N GLU A 345 12.47 -7.56 -11.15
CA GLU A 345 11.97 -8.94 -11.25
C GLU A 345 12.91 -9.88 -12.03
N GLU A 346 13.87 -9.34 -12.78
CA GLU A 346 14.87 -10.12 -13.52
C GLU A 346 16.22 -10.12 -12.80
N THR A 347 16.71 -8.95 -12.40
CA THR A 347 18.10 -8.77 -11.91
C THR A 347 18.26 -8.91 -10.40
N ASN A 348 17.17 -8.91 -9.62
CA ASN A 348 17.16 -8.78 -8.16
C ASN A 348 17.69 -7.43 -7.63
N GLU A 349 18.05 -6.49 -8.50
CA GLU A 349 18.61 -5.22 -8.06
C GLU A 349 17.53 -4.34 -7.42
N LEU A 350 17.93 -3.57 -6.41
CA LEU A 350 17.08 -2.63 -5.72
C LEU A 350 17.06 -1.32 -6.51
N ALA A 351 15.88 -0.88 -6.98
CA ALA A 351 15.70 0.34 -7.76
C ALA A 351 16.26 1.57 -7.02
N PHE A 352 15.94 1.72 -5.73
CA PHE A 352 16.59 2.69 -4.86
C PHE A 352 16.50 2.31 -3.37
N CYS A 353 17.46 2.81 -2.59
CA CYS A 353 17.49 2.60 -1.14
C CYS A 353 16.95 3.85 -0.41
N HIS A 354 15.83 3.68 0.32
CA HIS A 354 15.21 4.78 1.08
C HIS A 354 16.17 5.38 2.10
N LEU A 355 16.88 4.53 2.86
CA LEU A 355 17.88 4.99 3.82
C LEU A 355 19.00 5.81 3.16
N LYS A 356 19.49 5.40 1.98
CA LYS A 356 20.52 6.15 1.25
C LYS A 356 20.02 7.52 0.81
N ARG A 357 18.78 7.59 0.30
CA ARG A 357 18.14 8.86 -0.09
C ARG A 357 17.96 9.80 1.10
N ILE A 358 17.56 9.28 2.25
CA ILE A 358 17.47 10.06 3.50
C ILE A 358 18.84 10.61 3.91
N VAL A 359 19.91 9.80 3.84
CA VAL A 359 21.28 10.23 4.14
C VAL A 359 21.73 11.33 3.18
N ASN A 360 21.53 11.14 1.88
CA ASN A 360 21.86 12.14 0.86
C ASN A 360 21.12 13.45 1.09
N GLY A 361 19.81 13.39 1.37
CA GLY A 361 18.99 14.58 1.65
C GLY A 361 19.43 15.34 2.88
N ALA A 362 20.02 14.66 3.88
CA ALA A 362 20.59 15.31 5.05
C ALA A 362 21.90 16.06 4.76
N GLN A 363 22.62 15.69 3.70
CA GLN A 363 23.89 16.31 3.29
C GLN A 363 23.69 17.54 2.39
N HIS A 364 22.52 17.70 1.78
CA HIS A 364 22.19 18.80 0.86
C HIS A 364 21.50 20.00 1.53
N ASN A 365 21.34 19.99 2.85
CA ASN A 365 20.78 21.10 3.62
C ASN A 365 21.95 21.91 4.24
N PRO A 366 22.35 23.07 3.66
CA PRO A 366 23.40 23.92 4.23
C PRO A 366 23.04 24.49 5.61
#